data_AF-A0A961PZB5-F1
#
_entry.id   AF-A0A961PZB5-F1
#
_cell.length_a   1.000
_cell.length_b   1.000
_cell.length_c   1.000
_cell.angle_alpha   90.00
_cell.angle_beta   90.00
_cell.angle_gamma   90.00
#
_symmetry.space_group_name_H-M   'P 1'
#
loop_
_entity.id
_entity.type
_entity.pdbx_description
1 polymer ?
#
loop_
_entity_poly.entity_id
_entity_poly.type
_entity_poly.pdbx_seq_one_letter_code
_entity_poly.pdbx_strand_id
1 'polypeptide(L)'
;MRANRRQMSATGVKRDQNPIEVAGRRVWEEIKHRVPLFPKAYLPADETLEVVNVPASAVIPATKPLFDVGMVRTKVRSVNLGHFERVRYVAMLRTVGVVGNIEVPLSATKAAAIADHFEDEQAKFSSVAEEAASRYVSGRDAIRAVVEKARAHWHSDCRKSALQKSPKPKGKTNLRLS
;
A
#
# COMPACT_ATOMS: atom_id res chain seq x y z
N MET A 1 -22.02 37.74 27.40
CA MET A 1 -20.71 37.60 26.70
C MET A 1 -19.91 36.36 27.15
N ARG A 2 -20.45 35.13 27.06
CA ARG A 2 -19.70 33.88 27.39
C ARG A 2 -19.58 32.89 26.21
N ALA A 3 -20.39 33.05 25.17
CA ALA A 3 -20.38 32.16 24.00
C ALA A 3 -19.16 32.40 23.08
N ASN A 4 -18.74 33.66 22.88
CA ASN A 4 -17.61 34.01 22.01
C ASN A 4 -16.25 33.50 22.50
N ARG A 5 -16.07 33.28 23.81
CA ARG A 5 -14.82 32.72 24.36
C ARG A 5 -14.65 31.22 24.06
N ARG A 6 -15.74 30.46 23.95
CA ARG A 6 -15.68 29.01 23.65
C ARG A 6 -15.42 28.72 22.17
N GLN A 7 -15.72 29.64 21.26
CA GLN A 7 -15.41 29.48 19.84
C GLN A 7 -13.94 29.74 19.51
N MET A 8 -13.27 30.67 20.22
CA MET A 8 -11.83 30.90 20.05
C MET A 8 -10.97 29.73 20.55
N SER A 9 -11.39 29.00 21.57
CA SER A 9 -10.67 27.80 22.03
C SER A 9 -10.83 26.62 21.07
N ALA A 10 -11.93 26.54 20.30
CA ALA A 10 -12.12 25.49 19.29
C ALA A 10 -11.29 25.74 18.01
N THR A 11 -10.96 27.00 17.70
CA THR A 11 -10.13 27.39 16.56
C THR A 11 -8.64 27.44 16.87
N GLY A 12 -8.25 27.55 18.15
CA GLY A 12 -6.85 27.57 18.60
C GLY A 12 -6.12 26.22 18.58
N VAL A 13 -6.82 25.09 18.43
CA VAL A 13 -6.26 23.73 18.59
C VAL A 13 -5.55 23.20 17.32
N LYS A 14 -5.61 23.91 16.19
CA LYS A 14 -4.99 23.46 14.91
C LYS A 14 -3.63 24.10 14.58
N ARG A 15 -2.96 24.74 15.55
CA ARG A 15 -1.67 25.43 15.29
C ARG A 15 -0.43 24.54 15.34
N ASP A 16 -0.50 23.33 15.88
CA ASP A 16 0.62 22.37 15.92
C ASP A 16 0.59 21.36 14.77
N GLN A 17 0.16 21.77 13.58
CA GLN A 17 0.32 20.91 12.41
C GLN A 17 1.74 21.07 11.87
N ASN A 18 2.53 20.00 11.96
CA ASN A 18 3.86 19.96 11.36
C ASN A 18 3.78 20.34 9.87
N PRO A 19 4.46 21.40 9.41
CA PRO A 19 4.39 21.87 8.02
C PRO A 19 4.68 20.78 6.98
N ILE A 20 5.60 19.86 7.30
CA ILE A 20 5.97 18.73 6.43
C ILE A 20 4.79 17.76 6.27
N GLU A 21 4.02 17.53 7.34
CA GLU A 21 2.84 16.65 7.30
C GLU A 21 1.73 17.25 6.44
N VAL A 22 1.49 18.57 6.57
CA VAL A 22 0.49 19.28 5.76
C VAL A 22 0.89 19.31 4.29
N ALA A 23 2.16 19.60 3.99
CA ALA A 23 2.69 19.59 2.64
C ALA A 23 2.64 18.18 2.04
N GLY A 24 3.06 17.15 2.77
CA GLY A 24 3.02 15.76 2.32
C GLY A 24 1.62 15.28 1.98
N ARG A 25 0.62 15.65 2.80
CA ARG A 25 -0.79 15.39 2.48
C ARG A 25 -1.25 16.12 1.22
N ARG A 26 -0.92 17.41 1.07
CA ARG A 26 -1.29 18.19 -0.12
C ARG A 26 -0.69 17.61 -1.39
N VAL A 27 0.60 17.25 -1.35
CA VAL A 27 1.28 16.58 -2.46
C VAL A 27 0.58 15.28 -2.81
N TRP A 28 0.25 14.44 -1.81
CA TRP A 28 -0.50 13.21 -2.07
C TRP A 28 -1.85 13.47 -2.73
N GLU A 29 -2.65 14.40 -2.20
CA GLU A 29 -3.95 14.75 -2.77
C GLU A 29 -3.86 15.27 -4.20
N GLU A 30 -2.76 15.97 -4.54
CA GLU A 30 -2.50 16.43 -5.89
C GLU A 30 -2.17 15.26 -6.82
N ILE A 31 -1.28 14.34 -6.42
CA ILE A 31 -0.75 13.31 -7.33
C ILE A 31 -1.55 12.00 -7.33
N LYS A 32 -2.44 11.76 -6.36
CA LYS A 32 -3.15 10.48 -6.16
C LYS A 32 -3.90 9.95 -7.38
N HIS A 33 -4.33 10.83 -8.29
CA HIS A 33 -5.03 10.45 -9.52
C HIS A 33 -4.09 9.90 -10.61
N ARG A 34 -2.78 10.08 -10.45
CA ARG A 34 -1.74 9.64 -11.39
C ARG A 34 -1.05 8.36 -10.92
N VAL A 35 -1.24 7.98 -9.66
CA VAL A 35 -0.52 6.87 -9.03
C VAL A 35 -1.51 5.74 -8.75
N PRO A 36 -1.24 4.51 -9.20
CA PRO A 36 -2.14 3.38 -8.97
C PRO A 36 -2.12 2.89 -7.50
N LEU A 37 -3.19 2.21 -7.10
CA LEU A 37 -3.32 1.61 -5.77
C LEU A 37 -3.15 0.08 -5.83
N PHE A 38 -2.11 -0.41 -5.17
CA PHE A 38 -1.76 -1.82 -5.14
C PHE A 38 -2.42 -2.59 -3.99
N PRO A 39 -2.62 -3.91 -4.12
CA PRO A 39 -2.44 -4.73 -5.33
C PRO A 39 -3.67 -4.70 -6.26
N LYS A 40 -4.80 -4.16 -5.78
CA LYS A 40 -6.12 -4.31 -6.40
C LYS A 40 -6.22 -3.76 -7.82
N ALA A 41 -5.47 -2.71 -8.17
CA ALA A 41 -5.44 -2.20 -9.54
C ALA A 41 -4.92 -3.21 -10.57
N TYR A 42 -4.18 -4.24 -10.12
CA TYR A 42 -3.51 -5.23 -10.97
C TYR A 42 -3.97 -6.66 -10.72
N LEU A 43 -4.94 -6.86 -9.81
CA LEU A 43 -5.55 -8.17 -9.56
C LEU A 43 -6.90 -8.25 -10.30
N PRO A 44 -7.04 -9.15 -11.29
CA PRO A 44 -8.33 -9.45 -11.89
C PRO A 44 -9.34 -9.93 -10.84
N ALA A 45 -10.63 -9.66 -11.07
CA ALA A 45 -11.69 -10.05 -10.15
C ALA A 45 -11.88 -11.58 -10.03
N ASP A 46 -11.43 -12.32 -11.03
CA ASP A 46 -11.47 -13.77 -11.15
C ASP A 46 -10.14 -14.46 -10.78
N GLU A 47 -9.17 -13.70 -10.26
CA GLU A 47 -7.88 -14.25 -9.85
C GLU A 47 -8.04 -15.30 -8.73
N THR A 48 -7.34 -16.42 -8.86
CA THR A 48 -7.32 -17.44 -7.80
C THR A 48 -6.26 -17.07 -6.75
N LEU A 49 -6.74 -16.73 -5.56
CA LEU A 49 -5.92 -16.27 -4.44
C LEU A 49 -5.84 -17.34 -3.35
N GLU A 50 -4.66 -17.48 -2.76
CA GLU A 50 -4.43 -18.28 -1.56
C GLU A 50 -4.35 -17.36 -0.34
N VAL A 51 -5.10 -17.68 0.72
CA VAL A 51 -5.01 -16.94 1.98
C VAL A 51 -3.86 -17.50 2.80
N VAL A 52 -2.84 -16.68 3.00
CA VAL A 52 -1.63 -17.05 3.74
C VAL A 52 -1.49 -16.14 4.96
N ASN A 53 -1.15 -16.70 6.11
CA ASN A 53 -0.90 -15.89 7.31
C ASN A 53 0.60 -15.57 7.45
N VAL A 54 0.94 -14.31 7.22
CA VAL A 54 2.29 -13.75 7.35
C VAL A 54 2.29 -12.66 8.43
N PRO A 55 2.78 -12.94 9.65
CA PRO A 55 2.81 -11.94 10.72
C PRO A 55 3.84 -10.84 10.42
N ALA A 56 3.65 -9.68 11.05
CA ALA A 56 4.57 -8.55 10.95
C ALA A 56 6.01 -8.86 11.41
N SER A 57 6.21 -9.94 12.16
CA SER A 57 7.51 -10.43 12.63
C SER A 57 8.16 -11.46 11.71
N ALA A 58 7.54 -11.82 10.58
CA ALA A 58 8.14 -12.74 9.62
C ALA A 58 9.47 -12.20 9.10
N VAL A 59 10.36 -13.07 8.66
CA VAL A 59 11.58 -12.72 7.93
C VAL A 59 11.34 -13.04 6.47
N ILE A 60 11.32 -12.00 5.64
CA ILE A 60 11.11 -12.13 4.20
C ILE A 60 12.46 -11.90 3.54
N PRO A 61 12.99 -12.87 2.78
CA PRO A 61 14.26 -12.71 2.09
C PRO A 61 14.16 -11.64 1.00
N ALA A 62 15.12 -10.73 0.96
CA ALA A 62 15.18 -9.67 -0.06
C ALA A 62 15.68 -10.20 -1.41
N THR A 63 16.54 -11.24 -1.39
CA THR A 63 17.14 -11.86 -2.57
C THR A 63 16.70 -13.31 -2.69
N LYS A 64 16.74 -13.85 -3.91
CA LYS A 64 16.40 -15.25 -4.17
C LYS A 64 17.37 -16.16 -3.39
N PRO A 65 16.87 -16.97 -2.43
CA PRO A 65 17.74 -17.84 -1.67
C PRO A 65 18.18 -19.03 -2.54
N LEU A 66 19.39 -19.56 -2.29
CA LEU A 66 19.94 -20.71 -3.02
C LEU A 66 19.20 -22.02 -2.67
N PHE A 67 18.72 -22.12 -1.44
CA PHE A 67 17.93 -23.22 -0.90
C PHE A 67 16.61 -22.66 -0.34
N ASP A 68 15.59 -23.50 -0.15
CA ASP A 68 14.30 -23.07 0.43
C ASP A 68 13.57 -21.98 -0.37
N VAL A 69 13.57 -22.08 -1.70
CA VAL A 69 12.89 -21.14 -2.59
C VAL A 69 11.40 -21.08 -2.24
N GLY A 70 10.87 -19.86 -2.07
CA GLY A 70 9.46 -19.68 -1.76
C GLY A 70 9.11 -19.75 -0.27
N MET A 71 10.08 -19.97 0.64
CA MET A 71 9.78 -20.02 2.06
C MET A 71 9.87 -18.65 2.75
N VAL A 72 8.86 -18.34 3.56
CA VAL A 72 8.83 -17.21 4.50
C VAL A 72 8.95 -17.78 5.92
N ARG A 73 9.96 -17.35 6.67
CA ARG A 73 10.18 -17.84 8.05
C ARG A 73 9.47 -16.92 9.04
N THR A 74 8.73 -17.50 9.97
CA THR A 74 8.15 -16.78 11.12
C THR A 74 8.80 -17.30 12.41
N LYS A 75 8.53 -16.65 13.55
CA LYS A 75 9.07 -17.11 14.84
C LYS A 75 8.68 -18.54 15.21
N VAL A 76 7.52 -19.01 14.74
CA VAL A 76 6.92 -20.29 15.18
C VAL A 76 6.90 -21.33 14.05
N ARG A 77 6.88 -20.89 12.78
CA ARG A 77 6.74 -21.79 11.62
C ARG A 77 7.36 -21.20 10.35
N SER A 78 7.66 -22.04 9.37
CA SER A 78 7.85 -21.62 7.98
C SER A 78 6.51 -21.69 7.23
N VAL A 79 6.35 -20.79 6.28
CA VAL A 79 5.23 -20.74 5.34
C VAL A 79 5.81 -20.94 3.96
N ASN A 80 5.39 -21.98 3.27
CA ASN A 80 5.87 -22.28 1.92
C ASN A 80 4.91 -21.68 0.88
N LEU A 81 5.41 -20.76 0.07
CA LEU A 81 4.70 -20.16 -1.06
C LEU A 81 5.05 -20.85 -2.38
N GLY A 82 5.95 -21.84 -2.39
CA GLY A 82 6.37 -22.61 -3.57
C GLY A 82 7.32 -21.87 -4.52
N HIS A 83 7.16 -20.55 -4.67
CA HIS A 83 7.91 -19.72 -5.61
C HIS A 83 8.42 -18.43 -4.96
N PHE A 84 9.61 -17.98 -5.37
CA PHE A 84 10.21 -16.75 -4.82
C PHE A 84 9.45 -15.49 -5.24
N GLU A 85 8.82 -15.51 -6.41
CA GLU A 85 8.02 -14.42 -6.95
C GLU A 85 6.80 -14.13 -6.05
N ARG A 86 6.23 -15.18 -5.47
CA ARG A 86 5.16 -15.05 -4.46
C ARG A 86 5.71 -14.47 -3.15
N VAL A 87 6.94 -14.77 -2.78
CA VAL A 87 7.63 -14.15 -1.63
C VAL A 87 7.87 -12.65 -1.88
N ARG A 88 8.29 -12.26 -3.09
CA ARG A 88 8.44 -10.83 -3.48
C ARG A 88 7.12 -10.09 -3.39
N TYR A 89 6.03 -10.68 -3.85
CA TYR A 89 4.70 -10.12 -3.71
C TYR A 89 4.30 -9.92 -2.23
N VAL A 90 4.61 -10.89 -1.35
CA VAL A 90 4.40 -10.73 0.09
C VAL A 90 5.29 -9.61 0.68
N ALA A 91 6.53 -9.48 0.21
CA ALA A 91 7.42 -8.38 0.58
C ALA A 91 6.82 -7.02 0.23
N MET A 92 6.29 -6.88 -0.99
CA MET A 92 5.56 -5.70 -1.46
C MET A 92 4.39 -5.36 -0.53
N LEU A 93 3.54 -6.34 -0.22
CA LEU A 93 2.40 -6.16 0.68
C LEU A 93 2.84 -5.67 2.06
N ARG A 94 3.99 -6.16 2.56
CA ARG A 94 4.55 -5.70 3.82
C ARG A 94 5.06 -4.26 3.77
N THR A 95 5.66 -3.84 2.65
CA THR A 95 6.11 -2.45 2.44
C THR A 95 4.95 -1.46 2.53
N VAL A 96 3.76 -1.84 2.04
CA VAL A 96 2.54 -1.03 2.19
C VAL A 96 1.85 -1.21 3.55
N GLY A 97 2.35 -2.10 4.41
CA GLY A 97 1.83 -2.30 5.78
C GLY A 97 0.68 -3.30 5.89
N VAL A 98 0.47 -4.15 4.88
CA VAL A 98 -0.48 -5.27 4.93
C VAL A 98 0.20 -6.46 5.62
N VAL A 99 -0.41 -6.96 6.71
CA VAL A 99 0.13 -8.04 7.56
C VAL A 99 -1.00 -8.94 8.07
N GLY A 100 -0.66 -10.14 8.54
CA GLY A 100 -1.62 -11.12 9.04
C GLY A 100 -2.11 -12.04 7.92
N ASN A 101 -3.42 -12.22 7.80
CA ASN A 101 -4.00 -13.01 6.71
C ASN A 101 -3.99 -12.18 5.42
N ILE A 102 -3.17 -12.59 4.46
CA ILE A 102 -2.97 -11.89 3.19
C ILE A 102 -3.35 -12.80 2.03
N GLU A 103 -3.93 -12.21 1.00
CA GLU A 103 -4.29 -12.92 -0.23
C GLU A 103 -3.11 -12.85 -1.21
N VAL A 104 -2.60 -14.01 -1.61
CA VAL A 104 -1.45 -14.15 -2.50
C VAL A 104 -1.87 -14.88 -3.77
N PRO A 105 -1.62 -14.33 -4.97
CA PRO A 105 -1.87 -15.05 -6.22
C PRO A 105 -1.18 -16.41 -6.23
N LEU A 106 -1.89 -17.44 -6.68
CA LEU A 106 -1.28 -18.77 -6.89
C LEU A 106 -0.28 -18.75 -8.04
N SER A 107 -0.52 -17.94 -9.07
CA SER A 107 0.39 -17.79 -10.21
C SER A 107 1.65 -16.99 -9.82
N ALA A 108 2.81 -17.65 -9.89
CA ALA A 108 4.11 -17.01 -9.67
C ALA A 108 4.38 -15.87 -10.66
N THR A 109 4.03 -16.04 -11.93
CA THR A 109 4.22 -15.03 -12.97
C THR A 109 3.44 -13.75 -12.69
N LYS A 110 2.17 -13.88 -12.24
CA LYS A 110 1.35 -12.72 -11.88
C LYS A 110 1.88 -12.04 -10.62
N ALA A 111 2.27 -12.83 -9.61
CA ALA A 111 2.87 -12.30 -8.39
C ALA A 111 4.15 -11.49 -8.69
N ALA A 112 5.01 -12.00 -9.59
CA ALA A 112 6.19 -11.28 -10.08
C ALA A 112 5.80 -9.98 -10.80
N ALA A 113 4.91 -10.05 -11.80
CA ALA A 113 4.52 -8.88 -12.58
C ALA A 113 3.96 -7.74 -11.70
N ILE A 114 3.14 -8.08 -10.69
CA ILE A 114 2.60 -7.07 -9.76
C ILE A 114 3.72 -6.47 -8.89
N ALA A 115 4.65 -7.29 -8.41
CA ALA A 115 5.78 -6.82 -7.61
C ALA A 115 6.72 -5.92 -8.44
N ASP A 116 7.00 -6.28 -9.70
CA ASP A 116 7.82 -5.48 -10.62
C ASP A 116 7.14 -4.14 -10.92
N HIS A 117 5.84 -4.15 -11.23
CA HIS A 117 5.09 -2.91 -11.43
C HIS A 117 5.09 -2.01 -10.19
N PHE A 118 5.04 -2.58 -8.99
CA PHE A 118 5.13 -1.79 -7.77
C PHE A 118 6.51 -1.13 -7.61
N GLU A 119 7.59 -1.84 -7.90
CA GLU A 119 8.95 -1.29 -7.84
C GLU A 119 9.12 -0.15 -8.86
N ASP A 120 8.63 -0.33 -10.08
CA ASP A 120 8.62 0.71 -11.12
C ASP A 120 7.80 1.95 -10.68
N GLU A 121 6.59 1.72 -10.14
CA GLU A 121 5.73 2.80 -9.68
C GLU A 121 6.30 3.51 -8.43
N GLN A 122 7.04 2.83 -7.56
CA GLN A 122 7.77 3.50 -6.47
C GLN A 122 8.83 4.47 -6.97
N ALA A 123 9.57 4.07 -8.02
CA ALA A 123 10.56 4.94 -8.64
C ALA A 123 9.89 6.17 -9.28
N LYS A 124 8.81 5.96 -10.05
CA LYS A 124 8.03 7.04 -10.67
C LYS A 124 7.38 7.96 -9.63
N PHE A 125 6.80 7.39 -8.56
CA PHE A 125 6.18 8.13 -7.47
C PHE A 125 7.14 9.18 -6.92
N SER A 126 8.40 8.79 -6.70
CA SER A 126 9.42 9.69 -6.13
C SER A 126 9.65 10.89 -7.04
N SER A 127 9.82 10.67 -8.35
CA SER A 127 9.99 11.76 -9.32
C SER A 127 8.79 12.71 -9.37
N VAL A 128 7.57 12.18 -9.40
CA VAL A 128 6.34 12.99 -9.49
C VAL A 128 6.08 13.74 -8.17
N ALA A 129 6.33 13.10 -7.04
CA ALA A 129 6.17 13.71 -5.72
C ALA A 129 7.22 14.80 -5.46
N GLU A 130 8.46 14.63 -5.93
CA GLU A 130 9.51 15.66 -5.81
C GLU A 130 9.14 16.94 -6.58
N GLU A 131 8.65 16.81 -7.82
CA GLU A 131 8.19 17.94 -8.63
C GLU A 131 7.00 18.69 -7.97
N ALA A 132 6.07 17.95 -7.37
CA ALA A 132 4.95 18.55 -6.65
C ALA A 132 5.42 19.20 -5.33
N ALA A 133 6.31 18.54 -4.59
CA ALA A 133 6.82 19.01 -3.30
C ALA A 133 7.63 20.31 -3.41
N SER A 134 8.37 20.50 -4.51
CA SER A 134 9.16 21.73 -4.73
C SER A 134 8.30 23.00 -4.85
N ARG A 135 6.98 22.87 -5.03
CA ARG A 135 6.03 23.99 -5.03
C ARG A 135 5.64 24.47 -3.63
N TYR A 136 5.87 23.64 -2.61
CA TYR A 136 5.45 23.92 -1.23
C TYR A 136 6.61 24.20 -0.28
N VAL A 137 7.77 23.58 -0.53
CA VAL A 137 8.96 23.70 0.32
C VAL A 137 10.20 23.90 -0.53
N SER A 138 11.20 24.56 0.06
CA SER A 138 12.51 24.77 -0.56
C SER A 138 13.59 24.04 0.25
N GLY A 139 14.63 23.57 -0.44
CA GLY A 139 15.70 22.79 0.16
C GLY A 139 15.50 21.28 0.00
N ARG A 140 16.59 20.60 -0.36
CA ARG A 140 16.59 19.17 -0.71
C ARG A 140 16.06 18.28 0.42
N ASP A 141 16.46 18.56 1.66
CA ASP A 141 16.05 17.77 2.82
C ASP A 141 14.56 17.94 3.15
N ALA A 142 14.04 19.16 3.02
CA ALA A 142 12.62 19.44 3.22
C ALA A 142 11.76 18.76 2.15
N ILE A 143 12.18 18.82 0.88
CA ILE A 143 11.52 18.11 -0.23
C ILE A 143 11.48 16.60 0.06
N ARG A 144 12.63 16.01 0.41
CA ARG A 144 12.70 14.58 0.73
C ARG A 144 11.76 14.20 1.88
N ALA A 145 11.72 14.99 2.95
CA ALA A 145 10.83 14.73 4.07
C ALA A 145 9.34 14.80 3.68
N VAL A 146 8.96 15.75 2.82
CA VAL A 146 7.59 15.88 2.29
C VAL A 146 7.23 14.68 1.40
N VAL A 147 8.15 14.24 0.54
CA VAL A 147 7.96 13.08 -0.34
C VAL A 147 7.77 11.80 0.48
N GLU A 148 8.55 11.59 1.55
CA GLU A 148 8.36 10.46 2.45
C GLU A 148 6.98 10.47 3.13
N LYS A 149 6.47 11.66 3.51
CA LYS A 149 5.11 11.79 4.05
C LYS A 149 4.03 11.50 3.01
N ALA A 150 4.19 11.98 1.78
CA ALA A 150 3.30 11.64 0.68
C ALA A 150 3.31 10.13 0.41
N ARG A 151 4.48 9.49 0.44
CA ARG A 151 4.64 8.03 0.28
C ARG A 151 3.92 7.26 1.37
N ALA A 152 4.02 7.71 2.63
CA ALA A 152 3.29 7.11 3.74
C ALA A 152 1.77 7.16 3.53
N HIS A 153 1.24 8.27 2.98
CA HIS A 153 -0.17 8.37 2.61
C HIS A 153 -0.54 7.41 1.47
N TRP A 154 0.28 7.32 0.42
CA TRP A 154 0.09 6.37 -0.67
C TRP A 154 0.07 4.91 -0.19
N HIS A 155 1.02 4.52 0.66
CA HIS A 155 1.06 3.18 1.26
C HIS A 155 -0.17 2.91 2.12
N SER A 156 -0.61 3.89 2.91
CA SER A 156 -1.86 3.79 3.69
C SER A 156 -3.07 3.55 2.79
N ASP A 157 -3.18 4.25 1.66
CA ASP A 157 -4.31 4.08 0.74
C ASP A 157 -4.23 2.77 -0.06
N CYS A 158 -3.02 2.32 -0.42
CA CYS A 158 -2.79 0.96 -0.94
C CYS A 158 -3.26 -0.10 0.07
N ARG A 159 -2.88 0.03 1.35
CA ARG A 159 -3.33 -0.88 2.40
C ARG A 159 -4.84 -0.92 2.53
N LYS A 160 -5.51 0.24 2.51
CA LYS A 160 -6.99 0.29 2.54
C LYS A 160 -7.58 -0.41 1.32
N SER A 161 -7.04 -0.16 0.12
CA SER A 161 -7.46 -0.80 -1.12
C SER A 161 -7.31 -2.32 -1.06
N ALA A 162 -6.18 -2.82 -0.55
CA ALA A 162 -5.88 -4.23 -0.39
C ALA A 162 -6.84 -4.96 0.57
N LEU A 163 -7.29 -4.28 1.64
CA LEU A 163 -8.17 -4.86 2.65
C LEU A 163 -9.67 -4.74 2.32
N GLN A 164 -10.03 -4.01 1.26
CA GLN A 164 -11.41 -3.91 0.83
C GLN A 164 -11.86 -5.21 0.17
N LYS A 165 -12.79 -5.92 0.83
CA LYS A 165 -13.43 -7.13 0.29
C LYS A 165 -13.97 -6.89 -1.12
N SER A 166 -13.64 -7.79 -2.04
CA SER A 166 -14.24 -7.80 -3.38
C SER A 166 -15.75 -7.97 -3.26
N PRO A 167 -16.56 -7.21 -4.04
CA PRO A 167 -18.00 -7.39 -4.04
C PRO A 167 -18.36 -8.81 -4.49
N LYS A 168 -19.28 -9.48 -3.78
CA LYS A 168 -19.74 -10.82 -4.16
C LYS A 168 -20.31 -10.77 -5.59
N PRO A 169 -19.98 -11.72 -6.47
CA PRO A 169 -20.62 -11.80 -7.78
C PRO A 169 -22.13 -11.93 -7.57
N LYS A 170 -22.91 -11.04 -8.20
CA LYS A 170 -24.37 -11.15 -8.19
C LYS A 170 -24.72 -12.47 -8.86
N GLY A 171 -25.20 -13.43 -8.08
CA GLY A 171 -25.59 -14.74 -8.57
C GLY A 171 -26.56 -14.59 -9.73
N LYS A 172 -26.32 -15.33 -10.81
CA LYS A 172 -27.23 -15.42 -11.96
C LYS A 172 -28.61 -15.81 -11.42
N THR A 173 -29.57 -14.90 -11.51
CA THR A 173 -30.98 -15.19 -11.28
C THR A 173 -31.37 -16.36 -12.18
N ASN A 174 -31.74 -17.49 -11.60
CA ASN A 174 -32.27 -18.62 -12.33
C ASN A 174 -33.54 -18.16 -13.07
N LEU A 175 -33.40 -17.91 -14.37
CA LEU A 175 -34.53 -17.89 -15.30
C LEU A 175 -35.08 -19.32 -15.34
N ARG A 176 -36.07 -19.59 -14.50
CA ARG A 176 -36.98 -20.71 -14.72
C ARG A 176 -37.72 -20.42 -16.02
N LEU A 177 -37.35 -21.13 -17.08
CA LEU A 177 -38.15 -21.28 -18.27
C LEU A 177 -39.45 -22.00 -17.85
N SER A 178 -40.55 -21.26 -17.95
CA SER A 178 -41.93 -21.74 -17.91
C SER A 178 -42.36 -22.20 -19.30
#